data_AF-A0A536PUM6-F1
#
_entry.id   AF-A0A536PUM6-F1
#
_cell.length_a   1.000
_cell.length_b   1.000
_cell.length_c   1.000
_cell.angle_alpha   90.00
_cell.angle_beta   90.00
_cell.angle_gamma   90.00
#
_symmetry.space_group_name_H-M   'P 1'
#
loop_
_entity.id
_entity.type
_entity.pdbx_description
1 polymer ?
#
loop_
_entity_poly.entity_id
_entity_poly.type
_entity_poly.pdbx_seq_one_letter_code
_entity_poly.pdbx_strand_id
1 'polypeptide(L)'
;MTTLDPRHRSRALYEGRDRSPARSYLKAIGFTDEDIARPIVGVANTWTETMPCNFNLRGLAEHVKRGVREAGGTPMEFNTIAISDGITMGTE
;
A
#
# COMPACT_ATOMS: atom_id res chain seq x y z
N MET A 1 16.86 5.93 24.03
CA MET A 1 15.72 5.91 23.10
C MET A 1 15.85 4.63 22.29
N THR A 2 15.05 3.61 22.56
CA THR A 2 15.08 2.35 21.78
C THR A 2 14.61 2.66 20.37
N THR A 3 15.52 2.52 19.40
CA THR A 3 15.23 2.74 17.98
C THR A 3 14.15 1.73 17.55
N LEU A 4 12.99 2.23 17.12
CA LEU A 4 11.90 1.39 16.62
C LEU A 4 12.37 0.66 15.36
N ASP A 5 12.21 -0.67 15.31
CA ASP A 5 12.38 -1.43 14.07
C ASP A 5 11.22 -1.11 13.11
N PRO A 6 11.46 -0.46 11.96
CA PRO A 6 10.40 -0.15 11.01
C PRO A 6 9.75 -1.40 10.40
N ARG A 7 10.39 -2.57 10.49
CA ARG A 7 9.87 -3.84 9.98
C ARG A 7 9.09 -4.65 11.00
N HIS A 8 8.92 -4.21 12.26
CA HIS A 8 8.37 -5.04 13.33
C HIS A 8 7.03 -5.74 12.99
N ARG A 9 6.16 -5.13 12.16
CA ARG A 9 4.92 -5.76 11.68
C ARG A 9 5.14 -6.70 10.49
N SER A 10 5.85 -6.25 9.45
CA SER A 10 6.05 -7.05 8.24
C SER A 10 6.98 -8.24 8.48
N ARG A 11 7.92 -8.12 9.41
CA ARG A 11 8.82 -9.19 9.85
C ARG A 11 8.08 -10.45 10.24
N ALA A 12 7.05 -10.33 11.08
CA ALA A 12 6.26 -11.46 11.55
C ALA A 12 5.53 -12.21 10.43
N LEU A 13 5.28 -11.54 9.29
CA LEU A 13 4.57 -12.10 8.14
C LEU A 13 5.51 -12.73 7.12
N TYR A 14 6.74 -12.23 6.98
CA TYR A 14 7.61 -12.59 5.87
C TYR A 14 8.95 -13.22 6.26
N GLU A 15 9.36 -13.13 7.53
CA GLU A 15 10.63 -13.73 7.99
C GLU A 15 10.44 -15.18 8.45
N GLY A 16 11.46 -16.01 8.25
CA GLY A 16 11.46 -17.42 8.65
C GLY A 16 11.06 -18.38 7.53
N ARG A 17 11.42 -19.66 7.73
CA ARG A 17 11.16 -20.74 6.77
C ARG A 17 9.65 -20.94 6.56
N ASP A 18 8.87 -20.90 7.64
CA ASP A 18 7.43 -21.14 7.61
C ASP A 18 6.64 -20.05 6.89
N ARG A 19 7.28 -18.91 6.59
CA ARG A 19 6.71 -17.83 5.78
C ARG A 19 7.04 -17.94 4.28
N SER A 20 7.66 -19.04 3.83
CA SER A 20 7.94 -19.24 2.41
C SER A 20 6.71 -19.18 1.50
N PRO A 21 5.51 -19.68 1.89
CA PRO A 21 4.32 -19.54 1.05
C PRO A 21 3.89 -18.08 0.91
N ALA A 22 3.88 -17.29 2.00
CA ALA A 22 3.53 -15.87 1.92
C ALA A 22 4.45 -15.11 0.96
N ARG A 23 5.77 -15.37 1.03
CA ARG A 23 6.73 -14.75 0.10
C ARG A 23 6.53 -15.20 -1.35
N SER A 24 6.12 -16.45 -1.61
CA SER A 24 5.92 -16.92 -2.99
C SER A 24 4.79 -16.17 -3.69
N TYR A 25 3.71 -15.82 -2.97
CA TYR A 25 2.61 -15.02 -3.52
C TYR A 25 3.06 -13.59 -3.85
N LEU A 26 3.86 -12.95 -3.00
CA LEU A 26 4.41 -11.62 -3.28
C LEU A 26 5.38 -11.65 -4.47
N LYS A 27 6.21 -12.69 -4.58
CA LYS A 27 7.10 -12.88 -5.73
C LYS A 27 6.32 -13.06 -7.03
N ALA A 28 5.16 -13.75 -6.99
CA ALA A 28 4.31 -13.94 -8.17
C ALA A 28 3.75 -12.62 -8.73
N ILE A 29 3.66 -11.56 -7.93
CA ILE A 29 3.24 -10.21 -8.35
C ILE A 29 4.42 -9.24 -8.52
N GLY A 30 5.64 -9.75 -8.59
CA GLY A 30 6.84 -8.98 -8.96
C GLY A 30 7.65 -8.42 -7.80
N PHE A 31 7.36 -8.78 -6.54
CA PHE A 31 8.22 -8.37 -5.42
C PHE A 31 9.51 -9.18 -5.42
N THR A 32 10.65 -8.50 -5.24
CA THR A 32 11.95 -9.15 -5.07
C THR A 32 12.21 -9.54 -3.61
N ASP A 33 13.26 -10.33 -3.36
CA ASP A 33 13.71 -10.59 -1.99
C ASP A 33 14.14 -9.30 -1.27
N GLU A 34 14.69 -8.34 -2.01
CA GLU A 34 15.05 -7.02 -1.48
C GLU A 34 13.80 -6.22 -1.07
N ASP A 35 12.74 -6.24 -1.88
CA ASP A 35 11.47 -5.58 -1.55
C ASP A 35 10.85 -6.15 -0.26
N ILE A 36 10.86 -7.47 -0.11
CA ILE A 36 10.31 -8.15 1.07
C ILE A 36 11.17 -7.91 2.32
N ALA A 37 12.47 -7.64 2.13
CA ALA A 37 13.41 -7.31 3.20
C ALA A 37 13.31 -5.85 3.68
N ARG A 38 12.56 -4.99 2.99
CA ARG A 38 12.32 -3.59 3.39
C ARG A 38 11.04 -3.44 4.22
N PRO A 39 10.85 -2.31 4.94
CA PRO A 39 9.57 -2.00 5.57
C PRO A 39 8.46 -1.91 4.52
N ILE A 40 7.37 -2.66 4.72
CA ILE A 40 6.20 -2.60 3.83
C ILE A 40 5.33 -1.42 4.27
N VAL A 41 4.98 -0.55 3.33
CA VAL A 41 4.11 0.61 3.56
C VAL A 41 2.83 0.42 2.76
N GLY A 42 1.71 0.27 3.45
CA GLY A 42 0.40 0.25 2.82
C GLY A 42 0.04 1.64 2.29
N VAL A 43 -0.29 1.75 1.00
CA VAL A 43 -0.78 2.98 0.38
C VAL A 43 -2.29 2.82 0.18
N ALA A 44 -3.06 3.31 1.14
CA ALA A 44 -4.53 3.27 1.09
C ALA A 44 -5.03 4.38 0.16
N ASN A 45 -5.62 3.99 -0.96
CA ASN A 45 -6.17 4.89 -1.97
C ASN A 45 -7.70 4.85 -1.92
N THR A 46 -8.35 5.93 -2.33
CA THR A 46 -9.81 6.05 -2.47
C THR A 46 -10.19 6.48 -3.88
N TRP A 47 -9.34 6.18 -4.86
CA TRP A 47 -9.59 6.54 -6.25
C TRP A 47 -10.86 5.86 -6.76
N THR A 48 -11.69 6.65 -7.43
CA THR A 48 -12.87 6.22 -8.15
C THR A 48 -13.15 7.22 -9.29
N GLU A 49 -13.78 6.74 -10.35
CA GLU A 49 -14.19 7.55 -11.49
C GLU A 49 -15.59 8.17 -11.31
N THR A 50 -16.25 7.87 -10.18
CA THR A 50 -17.63 8.31 -9.92
C THR A 50 -17.75 9.77 -9.51
N MET A 51 -16.65 10.45 -9.16
CA MET A 51 -16.69 11.80 -8.59
C MET A 51 -15.37 12.58 -8.73
N PRO A 52 -15.43 13.91 -8.84
CA PRO A 52 -14.23 14.73 -9.09
C PRO A 52 -13.27 14.77 -7.90
N CYS A 53 -13.75 14.66 -6.66
CA CYS A 53 -12.91 14.72 -5.45
C CYS A 53 -11.86 13.59 -5.38
N ASN A 54 -12.11 12.46 -6.04
CA ASN A 54 -11.24 11.28 -5.94
C ASN A 54 -10.62 10.86 -7.27
N PHE A 55 -11.01 11.50 -8.37
CA PHE A 55 -10.62 11.15 -9.73
C PHE A 55 -9.10 11.12 -9.94
N ASN A 56 -8.38 12.07 -9.34
CA ASN A 56 -6.93 12.21 -9.53
C ASN A 56 -6.07 11.38 -8.54
N LEU A 57 -6.70 10.69 -7.59
CA LEU A 57 -5.96 10.02 -6.51
C LEU A 57 -5.10 8.85 -6.98
N ARG A 58 -5.43 8.21 -8.12
CA ARG A 58 -4.58 7.17 -8.72
C ARG A 58 -3.21 7.69 -9.14
N GLY A 59 -3.15 8.89 -9.73
CA GLY A 59 -1.88 9.54 -10.09
C GLY A 59 -1.08 9.93 -8.85
N LEU A 60 -1.74 10.44 -7.82
CA LEU A 60 -1.09 10.78 -6.55
C LEU A 60 -0.54 9.55 -5.84
N ALA A 61 -1.25 8.41 -5.88
CA ALA A 61 -0.77 7.15 -5.31
C ALA A 61 0.56 6.72 -5.95
N GLU A 62 0.75 6.89 -7.26
CA GLU A 62 2.04 6.61 -7.90
C GLU A 62 3.18 7.51 -7.39
N HIS A 63 2.90 8.78 -7.10
CA HIS A 63 3.89 9.68 -6.48
C HIS A 63 4.24 9.26 -5.05
N VAL A 64 3.24 8.87 -4.25
CA VAL A 64 3.46 8.34 -2.90
C VAL A 64 4.30 7.06 -2.95
N LYS A 65 3.95 6.11 -3.84
CA LYS A 65 4.69 4.86 -4.03
C LYS A 65 6.14 5.12 -4.44
N ARG A 66 6.41 6.14 -5.26
CA ARG A 66 7.78 6.54 -5.60
C ARG A 66 8.55 7.05 -4.37
N GLY A 67 7.95 7.96 -3.60
CA GLY A 67 8.59 8.48 -2.38
C GLY A 67 8.87 7.39 -1.34
N VAL A 68 7.97 6.41 -1.17
CA VAL A 68 8.21 5.24 -0.30
C VAL A 68 9.45 4.47 -0.74
N ARG A 69 9.61 4.22 -2.05
CA ARG A 69 10.78 3.51 -2.58
C ARG A 69 12.07 4.30 -2.37
N GLU A 70 12.03 5.61 -2.64
CA GLU A 70 13.18 6.52 -2.45
C GLU A 70 13.62 6.57 -0.97
N ALA A 71 12.68 6.45 -0.03
CA ALA A 71 12.94 6.38 1.40
C ALA A 71 13.37 4.98 1.90
N GLY A 72 13.54 3.99 1.01
CA GLY A 72 13.97 2.64 1.36
C GLY A 72 12.87 1.71 1.86
N GLY A 73 11.60 2.06 1.66
CA GLY A 73 10.44 1.19 1.90
C GLY A 73 9.95 0.49 0.63
N THR A 74 9.03 -0.44 0.80
CA THR A 74 8.32 -1.11 -0.31
C THR A 74 6.83 -0.78 -0.23
N PRO A 75 6.27 -0.06 -1.20
CA PRO A 75 4.87 0.31 -1.17
C PRO A 75 3.97 -0.84 -1.62
N MET A 76 2.83 -0.98 -0.96
CA MET A 76 1.76 -1.90 -1.34
C MET A 76 0.44 -1.12 -1.38
N GLU A 77 0.00 -0.77 -2.58
CA GLU A 77 -1.23 -0.01 -2.78
C GLU A 77 -2.44 -0.93 -2.67
N PHE A 78 -3.48 -0.44 -2.00
CA PHE A 78 -4.80 -1.04 -2.01
C PHE A 78 -5.84 0.09 -2.04
N ASN A 79 -7.02 -0.19 -2.57
CA ASN A 79 -8.09 0.79 -2.69
C ASN A 79 -9.19 0.51 -1.65
N THR A 80 -9.89 1.56 -1.24
CA THR A 80 -11.13 1.49 -0.45
C THR A 80 -12.21 2.36 -1.07
N ILE A 81 -13.46 2.15 -0.64
CA ILE A 81 -14.63 2.85 -1.19
C ILE A 81 -14.60 4.34 -0.86
N ALA A 82 -15.29 5.12 -1.69
CA ALA A 82 -15.56 6.52 -1.45
C ALA A 82 -16.94 6.89 -2.02
N ILE A 83 -17.57 7.89 -1.41
CA ILE A 83 -18.88 8.42 -1.83
C ILE A 83 -18.76 9.92 -2.10
N SER A 84 -19.65 10.44 -2.94
CA SER A 84 -19.72 11.88 -3.22
C SER A 84 -20.99 12.45 -2.63
N ASP A 85 -20.85 13.21 -1.54
CA ASP A 85 -21.96 13.99 -1.01
C ASP A 85 -22.54 14.89 -2.11
N GLY A 86 -21.70 15.56 -2.91
CA GLY A 86 -22.17 16.42 -3.99
C GLY A 86 -23.09 15.74 -5.02
N ILE A 87 -22.97 14.42 -5.21
CA ILE A 87 -23.83 13.66 -6.13
C ILE A 87 -25.04 13.05 -5.39
N THR A 88 -24.85 12.59 -4.15
CA THR A 88 -25.89 11.87 -3.39
C THR A 88 -26.76 12.76 -2.51
N MET A 89 -26.46 14.06 -2.39
CA MET A 89 -27.27 14.97 -1.58
C MET A 89 -28.71 15.05 -2.08
N GLY A 90 -29.67 14.82 -1.18
CA GLY A 90 -31.11 14.88 -1.48
C GLY A 90 -31.73 13.56 -1.97
N THR A 91 -31.02 12.44 -1.85
CA THR A 91 -31.53 11.09 -2.17
C THR A 91 -31.93 10.31 -0.90
N GLU A 92 -32.42 9.06 -1.09
CA GLU A 92 -32.85 8.12 -0.01
C GLU A 92 -31.83 7.89 1.11
#